data_AF-A0A944EHB0-F1
#
_entry.id   AF-A0A944EHB0-F1
#
_cell.length_a   1.000
_cell.length_b   1.000
_cell.length_c   1.000
_cell.angle_alpha   90.00
_cell.angle_beta   90.00
_cell.angle_gamma   90.00
#
_symmetry.space_group_name_H-M   'P 1'
#
loop_
_entity.id
_entity.type
_entity.pdbx_description
1 polymer ?
#
loop_
_entity_poly.entity_id
_entity_poly.type
_entity_poly.pdbx_seq_one_letter_code
_entity_poly.pdbx_strand_id
1 'polypeptide(L)'
;MSDLAPRTRGGAAAQTDGDNRYKAVQNKLKTLGTAMDLAGNELEALLRGMRMNAQRAERLTVTTANAELDPKFVEMTNQVSIALGGAAVEVRKLHETAQEVSGLAHDARHTHARLYEALDTIRSGRPERTPKPGFFAH
;
A
#
# COMPACT_ATOMS: atom_id res chain seq x y z
N MET A 1 -8.82 17.16 -18.72
CA MET A 1 -7.39 17.19 -19.08
C MET A 1 -6.78 18.36 -18.34
N SER A 2 -5.99 18.10 -17.29
CA SER A 2 -5.38 19.15 -16.49
C SER A 2 -3.95 19.36 -16.95
N ASP A 3 -3.70 20.57 -17.44
CA ASP A 3 -2.45 21.00 -18.05
C ASP A 3 -1.40 21.29 -16.95
N LEU A 4 -0.43 20.38 -16.79
CA LEU A 4 0.71 20.53 -15.89
C LEU A 4 1.80 21.34 -16.60
N ALA A 5 1.60 22.65 -16.75
CA ALA A 5 2.67 23.54 -17.20
C ALA A 5 3.76 23.64 -16.10
N PRO A 6 5.06 23.46 -16.43
CA PRO A 6 6.12 23.59 -15.46
C PRO A 6 6.27 25.07 -15.07
N ARG A 7 5.91 25.42 -13.84
CA ARG A 7 6.21 26.74 -13.28
C ARG A 7 7.72 26.83 -13.06
N THR A 8 8.41 27.56 -13.93
CA THR A 8 9.75 28.09 -13.73
C THR A 8 9.72 29.16 -12.64
N ARG A 9 9.54 28.75 -11.38
CA ARG A 9 10.03 29.55 -10.24
C ARG A 9 11.48 29.14 -10.03
N GLY A 10 12.39 30.12 -10.08
CA GLY A 10 13.75 29.98 -9.58
C GLY A 10 13.70 29.62 -8.09
N GLY A 11 13.55 28.33 -7.81
CA GLY A 11 13.66 27.78 -6.48
C GLY A 11 15.13 27.55 -6.21
N ALA A 12 15.63 28.16 -5.12
CA ALA A 12 16.83 27.66 -4.46
C ALA A 12 16.74 26.13 -4.43
N ALA A 13 17.80 25.47 -4.90
CA ALA A 13 17.84 24.01 -4.97
C ALA A 13 17.40 23.45 -3.61
N ALA A 14 16.28 22.71 -3.61
CA ALA A 14 15.67 22.19 -2.39
C ALA A 14 16.76 21.51 -1.57
N GLN A 15 16.82 21.82 -0.27
CA GLN A 15 17.77 21.22 0.64
C GLN A 15 17.62 19.71 0.51
N THR A 16 18.58 19.05 -0.17
CA THR A 16 18.55 17.60 -0.36
C THR A 16 18.91 16.99 0.97
N ASP A 17 17.93 16.94 1.86
CA ASP A 17 18.05 16.17 3.08
C ASP A 17 18.38 14.72 2.70
N GLY A 18 19.06 13.99 3.58
CA GLY A 18 19.54 12.62 3.29
C GLY A 18 18.43 11.70 2.76
N ASP A 19 17.21 12.01 3.19
CA ASP A 19 15.95 11.35 2.89
C ASP A 19 15.46 11.39 1.43
N ASN A 20 15.97 12.31 0.62
CA ASN A 20 15.59 12.47 -0.79
C ASN A 20 16.72 12.09 -1.76
N ARG A 21 17.80 11.45 -1.28
CA ARG A 21 18.85 10.92 -2.16
C ARG A 21 18.32 9.75 -2.99
N TYR A 22 18.88 9.55 -4.18
CA TYR A 22 18.53 8.44 -5.08
C TYR A 22 18.35 7.10 -4.34
N LYS A 23 19.38 6.68 -3.58
CA LYS A 23 19.36 5.42 -2.82
C LYS A 23 18.26 5.38 -1.75
N ALA A 24 17.97 6.52 -1.10
CA ALA A 24 16.91 6.61 -0.09
C ALA A 24 15.53 6.44 -0.74
N VAL A 25 15.27 7.10 -1.87
CA VAL A 25 14.02 6.96 -2.63
C VAL A 25 13.85 5.54 -3.16
N GLN A 26 14.91 4.97 -3.76
CA GLN A 26 14.92 3.56 -4.20
C GLN A 26 14.56 2.59 -3.07
N ASN A 27 15.13 2.81 -1.88
CA ASN A 27 14.84 1.98 -0.72
C ASN A 27 13.41 2.18 -0.22
N LYS A 28 12.93 3.43 -0.10
CA LYS A 28 11.55 3.74 0.31
C LYS A 28 10.52 3.08 -0.61
N LEU A 29 10.71 3.18 -1.94
CA LEU A 29 9.81 2.56 -2.92
C LEU A 29 9.84 1.02 -2.84
N LYS A 30 11.04 0.42 -2.67
CA LYS A 30 11.17 -1.02 -2.46
C LYS A 30 10.44 -1.47 -1.20
N THR A 31 10.68 -0.79 -0.08
CA THR A 31 10.04 -1.11 1.20
C THR A 31 8.52 -0.95 1.11
N LEU A 32 8.04 0.11 0.47
CA LEU A 32 6.61 0.32 0.25
C LEU A 32 5.98 -0.81 -0.57
N GLY A 33 6.57 -1.15 -1.73
CA GLY A 33 6.07 -2.24 -2.57
C GLY A 33 6.02 -3.56 -1.83
N THR A 34 7.12 -3.95 -1.17
CA THR A 34 7.17 -5.19 -0.38
C THR A 34 6.16 -5.21 0.78
N ALA A 35 5.97 -4.08 1.47
CA ALA A 35 4.98 -4.00 2.55
C ALA A 35 3.55 -4.15 2.02
N MET A 36 3.25 -3.57 0.85
CA MET A 36 1.94 -3.71 0.21
C MET A 36 1.70 -5.12 -0.34
N ASP A 37 2.73 -5.78 -0.88
CA ASP A 37 2.65 -7.20 -1.28
C ASP A 37 2.31 -8.10 -0.08
N LEU A 38 2.99 -7.89 1.06
CA LEU A 38 2.73 -8.63 2.29
C LEU A 38 1.32 -8.37 2.81
N ALA A 39 0.92 -7.11 2.90
CA ALA A 39 -0.43 -6.72 3.32
C ALA A 39 -1.48 -7.34 2.39
N GLY A 40 -1.23 -7.36 1.08
CA GLY A 40 -2.08 -8.03 0.10
C GLY A 40 -2.32 -9.50 0.45
N ASN A 41 -1.27 -10.25 0.77
CA ASN A 41 -1.38 -11.66 1.15
C ASN A 41 -2.15 -11.86 2.47
N GLU A 42 -1.91 -11.02 3.47
CA GLU A 42 -2.61 -11.07 4.76
C GLU A 42 -4.10 -10.76 4.60
N LEU A 43 -4.44 -9.75 3.80
CA LEU A 43 -5.82 -9.38 3.49
C LEU A 43 -6.54 -10.47 2.71
N GLU A 44 -5.85 -11.17 1.81
CA GLU A 44 -6.42 -12.31 1.08
C GLU A 44 -6.74 -13.48 2.04
N ALA A 45 -5.84 -13.77 2.98
CA ALA A 45 -6.08 -14.76 4.02
C ALA A 45 -7.26 -14.37 4.92
N LEU A 46 -7.33 -13.10 5.34
CA LEU A 46 -8.43 -12.55 6.13
C LEU A 46 -9.76 -12.67 5.39
N LEU A 47 -9.80 -12.33 4.10
CA LEU A 47 -10.98 -12.43 3.24
C LEU A 47 -11.51 -13.88 3.18
N ARG A 48 -10.61 -14.85 2.97
CA ARG A 48 -10.99 -16.27 2.98
C ARG A 48 -11.54 -16.69 4.34
N GLY A 49 -10.90 -16.27 5.43
CA GLY A 49 -11.35 -16.54 6.80
C GLY A 49 -12.75 -15.99 7.10
N MET A 50 -13.00 -14.73 6.74
CA MET A 50 -14.32 -14.10 6.93
C MET A 50 -15.42 -14.83 6.17
N ARG A 51 -15.18 -15.21 4.91
CA ARG A 51 -16.14 -15.97 4.10
C ARG A 51 -16.46 -17.34 4.69
N MET A 52 -15.44 -18.08 5.13
CA MET A 52 -15.64 -19.38 5.79
C MET A 52 -16.42 -19.24 7.09
N ASN A 53 -16.13 -18.22 7.90
CA ASN A 53 -16.83 -17.98 9.15
C ASN A 53 -18.27 -17.54 8.94
N ALA A 54 -18.56 -16.72 7.91
CA ALA A 54 -19.92 -16.36 7.52
C ALA A 54 -20.73 -17.61 7.13
N GLN A 55 -20.18 -18.46 6.25
CA GLN A 55 -20.82 -19.73 5.87
C GLN A 55 -21.02 -20.69 7.05
N ARG A 56 -20.10 -20.67 8.02
CA ARG A 56 -20.25 -21.47 9.24
C ARG A 56 -21.37 -20.92 10.14
N ALA A 57 -21.45 -19.60 10.31
CA ALA A 57 -22.50 -18.95 11.08
C ALA A 57 -23.88 -19.17 10.43
N GLU A 58 -23.99 -19.07 9.11
CA GLU A 58 -25.22 -19.38 8.38
C GLU A 58 -25.68 -20.83 8.63
N ARG A 59 -24.76 -21.80 8.49
CA ARG A 59 -25.08 -23.21 8.80
C ARG A 59 -25.52 -23.40 10.24
N LEU A 60 -24.80 -22.81 11.20
CA LEU A 60 -25.17 -22.87 12.62
C LEU A 60 -26.56 -22.29 12.88
N THR A 61 -26.91 -21.18 12.22
CA THR A 61 -28.24 -20.56 12.32
C THR A 61 -29.34 -21.57 11.93
N VAL A 62 -29.15 -22.30 10.84
CA VAL A 62 -30.08 -23.36 10.39
C VAL A 62 -30.14 -24.51 11.39
N THR A 63 -29.01 -24.99 11.89
CA THR A 63 -28.99 -26.10 12.86
C THR A 63 -29.63 -25.71 14.19
N THR A 64 -29.37 -24.49 14.67
CA THR A 64 -29.94 -23.94 15.91
C THR A 64 -31.45 -23.74 15.80
N ALA A 65 -31.93 -23.25 14.65
CA ALA A 65 -33.36 -23.13 14.39
C ALA A 65 -34.06 -24.50 14.36
N ASN A 66 -33.45 -25.50 13.71
CA ASN A 66 -33.99 -26.86 13.68
C ASN A 66 -33.94 -27.59 15.04
N ALA A 67 -33.07 -27.15 15.94
CA ALA A 67 -32.95 -27.69 17.29
C ALA A 67 -33.92 -27.03 18.30
N GLU A 68 -34.80 -26.14 17.84
CA GLU A 68 -35.76 -25.40 18.67
C GLU A 68 -35.11 -24.64 19.84
N LEU A 69 -33.84 -24.24 19.67
CA LEU A 69 -33.13 -23.40 20.63
C LEU A 69 -33.70 -21.98 20.64
N ASP A 70 -33.40 -21.22 21.70
CA ASP A 70 -33.90 -19.85 21.87
C ASP A 70 -33.67 -19.01 20.58
N PRO A 71 -34.73 -18.41 20.00
CA PRO A 71 -34.65 -17.61 18.79
C PRO A 71 -33.58 -16.51 18.82
N LYS A 72 -33.23 -16.01 20.01
CA LYS A 72 -32.16 -15.02 20.19
C LYS A 72 -30.82 -15.53 19.66
N PHE A 73 -30.50 -16.81 19.83
CA PHE A 73 -29.24 -17.38 19.31
C PHE A 73 -29.25 -17.50 17.78
N VAL A 74 -30.40 -17.79 17.19
CA VAL A 74 -30.59 -17.79 15.73
C VAL A 74 -30.35 -16.37 15.18
N GLU A 75 -30.97 -15.36 15.80
CA GLU A 75 -30.82 -13.96 15.38
C GLU A 75 -29.37 -13.46 15.49
N MET A 76 -28.73 -13.67 16.65
CA MET A 76 -27.35 -13.23 16.86
C MET A 76 -26.38 -13.92 15.89
N THR A 77 -26.57 -15.22 15.60
CA THR A 77 -25.70 -15.96 14.68
C THR A 77 -25.89 -15.47 13.24
N ASN A 78 -27.14 -15.15 12.85
CA ASN A 78 -27.42 -14.55 11.55
C ASN A 78 -26.77 -13.17 11.40
N GLN A 79 -26.84 -12.33 12.43
CA GLN A 79 -26.18 -11.02 12.45
C GLN A 79 -24.66 -11.13 12.26
N VAL A 80 -24.02 -12.12 12.88
CA VAL A 80 -22.59 -12.40 12.68
C VAL A 80 -22.28 -12.79 11.23
N SER A 81 -23.11 -13.65 10.62
CA SER A 81 -22.95 -14.03 9.20
C SER A 81 -23.00 -12.80 8.29
N ILE A 82 -24.01 -11.93 8.48
CA ILE A 82 -24.18 -10.70 7.72
C ILE A 82 -23.00 -9.76 7.91
N ALA A 83 -22.57 -9.54 9.16
CA ALA A 83 -21.45 -8.65 9.48
C ALA A 83 -20.14 -9.14 8.84
N LEU A 84 -19.86 -10.44 8.88
CA LEU A 84 -18.68 -11.03 8.25
C LEU A 84 -18.76 -10.94 6.71
N GLY A 85 -19.95 -11.14 6.13
CA GLY A 85 -20.18 -10.94 4.70
C GLY A 85 -19.92 -9.51 4.25
N GLY A 86 -20.42 -8.52 5.02
CA GLY A 86 -20.17 -7.10 4.76
C GLY A 86 -18.70 -6.72 4.93
N ALA A 87 -18.06 -7.14 6.01
CA ALA A 87 -16.64 -6.88 6.26
C ALA A 87 -15.73 -7.49 5.18
N ALA A 88 -16.07 -8.68 4.66
CA ALA A 88 -15.35 -9.31 3.57
C ALA A 88 -15.34 -8.46 2.28
N VAL A 89 -16.39 -7.69 2.01
CA VAL A 89 -16.42 -6.78 0.84
C VAL A 89 -15.41 -5.64 1.00
N GLU A 90 -15.31 -5.05 2.19
CA GLU A 90 -14.36 -3.97 2.45
C GLU A 90 -12.91 -4.48 2.48
N VAL A 91 -12.66 -5.64 3.06
CA VAL A 91 -11.33 -6.28 3.02
C VAL A 91 -10.90 -6.58 1.58
N ARG A 92 -11.83 -6.99 0.71
CA ARG A 92 -11.54 -7.19 -0.71
C ARG A 92 -11.08 -5.90 -1.39
N LYS A 93 -11.75 -4.77 -1.13
CA LYS A 93 -11.34 -3.46 -1.69
C LYS A 93 -9.96 -3.04 -1.18
N LEU A 94 -9.68 -3.28 0.10
CA LEU A 94 -8.37 -2.97 0.68
C LEU A 94 -7.26 -3.84 0.06
N HIS A 95 -7.55 -5.12 -0.20
CA HIS A 95 -6.64 -6.01 -0.92
C HIS A 95 -6.35 -5.52 -2.34
N GLU A 96 -7.37 -5.14 -3.10
CA GLU A 96 -7.22 -4.57 -4.45
C GLU A 96 -6.36 -3.29 -4.41
N THR A 97 -6.63 -2.41 -3.45
CA THR A 97 -5.85 -1.17 -3.26
C THR A 97 -4.38 -1.47 -2.94
N ALA A 98 -4.11 -2.46 -2.08
CA ALA A 98 -2.75 -2.85 -1.73
C ALA A 98 -1.99 -3.37 -2.97
N GLN A 99 -2.63 -4.17 -3.81
CA GLN A 99 -2.05 -4.65 -5.07
C GLN A 99 -1.74 -3.51 -6.04
N GLU A 100 -2.66 -2.56 -6.19
CA GLU A 100 -2.45 -1.37 -7.03
C GLU A 100 -1.28 -0.52 -6.54
N VAL A 101 -1.22 -0.22 -5.24
CA VAL A 101 -0.14 0.58 -4.65
C VAL A 101 1.20 -0.15 -4.76
N SER A 102 1.23 -1.47 -4.57
CA SER A 102 2.45 -2.26 -4.77
C SER A 102 2.96 -2.13 -6.21
N GLY A 103 2.10 -2.35 -7.20
CA GLY A 103 2.44 -2.20 -8.62
C GLY A 103 2.99 -0.80 -8.92
N LEU A 104 2.30 0.26 -8.47
CA LEU A 104 2.75 1.63 -8.63
C LEU A 104 4.11 1.90 -7.97
N ALA A 105 4.37 1.32 -6.80
CA ALA A 105 5.66 1.47 -6.11
C ALA A 105 6.80 0.82 -6.89
N HIS A 106 6.58 -0.38 -7.45
CA HIS A 106 7.56 -1.07 -8.29
C HIS A 106 7.81 -0.32 -9.61
N ASP A 107 6.76 0.16 -10.25
CA ASP A 107 6.86 0.94 -11.50
C ASP A 107 7.56 2.29 -11.29
N ALA A 108 7.22 2.99 -10.21
CA ALA A 108 7.89 4.22 -9.82
C ALA A 108 9.36 3.97 -9.53
N ARG A 109 9.69 2.86 -8.85
CA ARG A 109 11.08 2.47 -8.56
C ARG A 109 11.87 2.22 -9.83
N HIS A 110 11.30 1.47 -10.77
CA HIS A 110 11.91 1.17 -12.06
C HIS A 110 12.11 2.45 -12.89
N THR A 111 11.09 3.30 -12.97
CA THR A 111 11.15 4.58 -13.68
C THR A 111 12.19 5.51 -13.07
N HIS A 112 12.24 5.60 -11.74
CA HIS A 112 13.22 6.39 -11.02
C HIS A 112 14.66 5.87 -11.23
N ALA A 113 14.86 4.54 -11.29
CA ALA A 113 16.16 3.96 -11.64
C ALA A 113 16.58 4.40 -13.05
N ARG A 114 15.70 4.19 -14.05
CA ARG A 114 15.96 4.54 -15.45
C ARG A 114 16.37 6.00 -15.64
N LEU A 115 15.76 6.93 -14.89
CA LEU A 115 16.01 8.36 -15.04
C LEU A 115 17.23 8.86 -14.24
N TYR A 116 17.50 8.29 -13.07
CA TYR A 116 18.43 8.90 -12.11
C TYR A 116 19.62 8.03 -11.69
N GLU A 117 19.66 6.76 -12.07
CA GLU A 117 20.75 5.85 -11.69
C GLU A 117 22.11 6.33 -12.19
N ALA A 118 22.21 6.70 -13.47
CA ALA A 118 23.45 7.21 -14.05
C ALA A 118 23.94 8.49 -13.34
N LEU A 119 23.00 9.37 -12.95
CA LEU A 119 23.30 10.60 -12.23
C LEU A 119 23.82 10.32 -10.81
N ASP A 120 23.23 9.36 -10.09
CA ASP A 120 23.72 8.97 -8.77
C ASP A 120 25.09 8.27 -8.84
N THR A 121 25.36 7.48 -9.89
CA THR A 121 26.68 6.87 -10.15
C THR A 121 27.76 7.92 -10.35
N ILE A 122 27.50 8.91 -11.21
CA ILE A 122 28.45 10.03 -11.45
C ILE A 122 28.69 10.81 -10.15
N ARG A 123 27.64 11.05 -9.36
CA ARG A 123 27.77 11.76 -8.09
C ARG A 123 28.53 10.96 -7.04
N SER A 124 28.30 9.65 -6.97
CA SER A 124 28.89 8.76 -5.96
C SER A 124 30.34 8.37 -6.27
N GLY A 125 30.74 8.38 -7.54
CA GLY A 125 32.08 8.00 -7.99
C GLY A 125 33.13 9.13 -7.98
N ARG A 126 32.77 10.36 -7.63
CA ARG A 126 33.72 11.48 -7.59
C ARG A 126 34.52 11.48 -6.28
N PRO A 127 35.86 11.57 -6.34
CA PRO A 127 36.70 11.73 -5.15
C PRO A 127 36.52 13.10 -4.49
N GLU A 128 36.14 14.11 -5.28
CA GLU A 128 35.91 15.47 -4.80
C GLU A 128 34.45 15.69 -4.42
N ARG A 129 34.24 16.28 -3.24
CA ARG A 129 32.90 16.65 -2.75
C ARG A 129 32.30 17.69 -3.70
N THR A 130 31.16 17.35 -4.31
CA THR A 130 30.37 18.35 -5.04
C THR A 130 29.81 19.37 -4.05
N PRO A 131 29.82 20.67 -4.41
CA PRO A 131 29.27 21.69 -3.55
C PRO A 131 27.78 21.41 -3.30
N LYS A 132 27.35 21.53 -2.04
CA LYS A 132 25.95 21.31 -1.69
C LYS A 132 25.05 22.36 -2.38
N PRO A 133 23.79 22.02 -2.67
CA PRO A 133 22.75 23.01 -3.00
C PRO A 133 22.86 24.24 -2.09
N GLY A 134 23.02 25.43 -2.67
CA GLY A 134 23.21 26.69 -1.94
C GLY A 134 24.66 27.17 -1.76
N PHE A 135 25.68 26.40 -2.19
CA PHE A 135 27.09 26.80 -2.06
C PHE A 135 27.43 28.12 -2.77
N PHE A 136 26.80 28.41 -3.91
CA PHE A 136 27.03 29.62 -4.70
C PHE A 136 26.00 30.73 -4.46
N ALA A 137 25.17 30.62 -3.40
CA ALA A 137 24.09 31.58 -3.14
C ALA A 137 24.50 32.76 -2.23
N HIS A 138 25.79 33.12 -2.23
CA HIS A 138 26.36 34.24 -1.48
C HIS A 138 27.01 35.25 -2.42
#